data_AF-A0A350LWG2-F1
#
_entry.id   AF-A0A350LWG2-F1
#
_cell.length_a   1.000
_cell.length_b   1.000
_cell.length_c   1.000
_cell.angle_alpha   90.00
_cell.angle_beta   90.00
_cell.angle_gamma   90.00
#
_symmetry.space_group_name_H-M   'P 1'
#
loop_
_entity.id
_entity.type
_entity.pdbx_description
1 polymer ?
#
loop_
_entity_poly.entity_id
_entity_poly.type
_entity_poly.pdbx_seq_one_letter_code
_entity_poly.pdbx_strand_id
1 'polypeptide(L)' 'TRLYVRPALAALAVGGVHGLAHITGGGLTENLPRVLPEGTGAEIDLGAWALPPVFGWLSETGGLAGAELLKTFNAGIG' A
#
# COMPACT_ATOMS: atom_id res chain seq x y z
N THR A 1 4.37 -2.38 13.11
CA THR A 1 4.65 -1.19 12.28
C THR A 1 6.13 -1.12 11.98
N ARG A 2 6.50 -0.85 10.72
CA ARG A 2 7.90 -0.64 10.30
C ARG A 2 8.13 0.86 10.10
N LEU A 3 9.29 1.36 10.51
CA LEU A 3 9.67 2.76 10.33
C LEU A 3 10.50 2.93 9.05
N TYR A 4 10.02 3.75 8.11
CA TYR A 4 10.68 4.02 6.82
C TYR A 4 11.39 5.37 6.75
N VAL A 5 11.58 6.06 7.88
CA VAL A 5 12.18 7.41 7.92
C VAL A 5 13.52 7.49 7.18
N ARG A 6 14.46 6.60 7.52
CA ARG A 6 15.80 6.57 6.90
C ARG A 6 15.76 6.29 5.39
N PRO A 7 15.12 5.20 4.90
CA PRO A 7 15.07 4.93 3.47
C PRO A 7 14.28 6.00 2.69
N ALA A 8 13.22 6.57 3.26
CA ALA A 8 12.48 7.66 2.62
C ALA A 8 13.35 8.91 2.43
N LEU A 9 14.08 9.33 3.47
CA LEU A 9 15.01 10.46 3.37
C LEU A 9 16.12 10.20 2.35
N ALA A 10 16.66 8.97 2.31
CA ALA A 10 17.66 8.59 1.33
C ALA A 10 17.13 8.69 -0.11
N ALA A 11 15.90 8.21 -0.37
CA ALA A 11 15.27 8.30 -1.69
C ALA A 11 15.01 9.76 -2.10
N LEU A 12 14.53 10.60 -1.18
CA LEU A 12 14.32 12.02 -1.43
C LEU A 12 15.62 12.75 -1.76
N ALA A 13 16.73 12.39 -1.11
CA ALA A 13 18.03 12.99 -1.35
C ALA A 13 18.62 12.67 -2.73
N VAL A 14 18.26 11.51 -3.32
CA VAL A 14 18.65 11.15 -4.70
C VAL A 14 17.89 11.97 -5.74
N GLY A 15 16.68 12.45 -5.40
CA GLY A 15 15.79 13.16 -6.32
C GLY A 15 14.92 12.23 -7.16
N GLY A 16 13.98 12.81 -7.93
CA GLY A 16 13.04 12.07 -8.78
C GLY A 16 11.82 11.47 -8.06
N VAL A 17 11.74 11.59 -6.74
CA VAL A 17 10.54 11.25 -5.96
C VAL A 17 9.53 12.38 -6.04
N HIS A 18 8.38 12.11 -6.68
CA HIS A 18 7.28 13.09 -6.79
C HIS A 18 6.23 12.95 -5.69
N GLY A 19 6.21 11.83 -4.96
CA GLY A 19 5.25 11.57 -3.89
C GLY A 19 5.55 10.29 -3.12
N LEU A 20 5.03 10.21 -1.89
CA LEU A 20 5.08 9.05 -1.01
C LEU A 20 3.70 8.87 -0.37
N ALA A 21 3.22 7.64 -0.29
CA ALA A 21 1.99 7.29 0.42
C ALA A 21 2.31 6.28 1.54
N HIS A 22 1.89 6.60 2.77
CA HIS A 22 1.97 5.68 3.91
C HIS A 22 0.68 4.87 3.98
N ILE A 23 0.78 3.54 3.87
CA ILE A 23 -0.40 2.68 3.76
C ILE A 23 -0.82 2.22 5.15
N THR A 24 -1.93 2.78 5.63
CA THR A 24 -2.45 2.57 6.99
C THR A 24 -3.90 2.09 6.95
N GLY A 25 -4.77 2.56 7.86
CA GLY A 25 -6.22 2.34 7.72
C GLY A 25 -6.71 2.91 6.39
N GLY A 26 -7.64 2.20 5.74
CA GLY A 26 -8.07 2.52 4.37
C GLY A 26 -7.21 1.86 3.28
N GLY A 27 -6.12 1.19 3.65
CA GLY A 27 -5.33 0.33 2.76
C GLY A 27 -4.78 1.07 1.54
N LEU A 28 -4.49 0.33 0.46
CA LEU A 28 -3.95 0.89 -0.77
C LEU A 28 -4.95 1.83 -1.46
N THR A 29 -6.23 1.45 -1.45
CA THR A 29 -7.28 2.13 -2.22
C THR A 29 -7.59 3.53 -1.68
N GLU A 30 -7.45 3.78 -0.38
CA GLU A 30 -7.72 5.12 0.18
C GLU A 30 -6.46 5.96 0.37
N ASN A 31 -5.30 5.34 0.60
CA ASN A 31 -4.08 6.10 0.89
C ASN A 31 -3.35 6.54 -0.39
N LEU A 32 -3.25 5.68 -1.41
CA LEU A 32 -2.51 6.02 -2.64
C LEU A 32 -3.09 7.22 -3.40
N PRO A 33 -4.42 7.35 -3.61
CA PRO A 33 -4.95 8.49 -4.35
C PRO A 33 -4.67 9.86 -3.73
N ARG A 34 -4.36 9.93 -2.42
CA ARG A 34 -4.12 11.19 -1.70
C ARG A 34 -2.86 11.93 -2.16
N VAL A 35 -1.92 11.21 -2.79
CA VAL A 35 -0.68 11.81 -3.33
C VAL A 35 -0.74 12.03 -4.84
N LEU A 36 -1.77 11.52 -5.51
CA LEU A 36 -1.91 11.61 -6.96
C LEU A 36 -2.54 12.97 -7.34
N PRO A 37 -2.05 13.63 -8.41
CA PRO A 37 -2.69 14.82 -8.95
C PRO A 37 -4.13 14.57 -9.41
N GLU A 38 -4.92 15.63 -9.46
CA GLU A 38 -6.28 15.56 -10.00
C GLU A 38 -6.29 15.03 -11.44
N GLY A 39 -7.27 14.19 -11.76
CA GLY A 39 -7.40 13.55 -13.08
C GLY A 39 -6.45 12.37 -13.31
N THR A 40 -5.69 11.94 -12.29
CA THR A 40 -4.79 10.78 -12.39
C THR A 40 -5.22 9.62 -11.49
N GLY A 41 -4.74 8.43 -11.82
CA GLY A 41 -4.97 7.19 -11.07
C GLY A 41 -3.74 6.29 -11.13
N ALA A 42 -3.80 5.17 -10.42
CA ALA A 42 -2.74 4.18 -10.41
C ALA A 42 -3.29 2.79 -10.74
N GLU A 43 -2.58 2.06 -11.57
CA GLU A 43 -2.79 0.63 -11.80
C GLU A 43 -1.75 -0.14 -10.98
N ILE A 44 -2.21 -1.13 -10.21
CA ILE A 44 -1.35 -1.90 -9.32
C ILE A 44 -1.45 -3.37 -9.71
N ASP A 45 -0.33 -3.95 -10.13
CA ASP A 45 -0.20 -5.40 -10.28
C ASP A 45 -0.02 -6.04 -8.91
N LEU A 46 -1.09 -6.68 -8.42
CA LEU A 46 -1.08 -7.38 -7.13
C LEU A 46 -0.18 -8.63 -7.13
N GLY A 47 0.24 -9.11 -8.30
CA GLY A 47 1.22 -10.20 -8.44
C GLY A 47 2.68 -9.75 -8.29
N ALA A 48 2.93 -8.44 -8.23
CA ALA A 48 4.29 -7.90 -8.15
C ALA A 48 4.97 -8.11 -6.78
N TRP A 49 4.22 -8.53 -5.74
CA TRP A 49 4.78 -8.94 -4.46
C TRP A 49 4.01 -10.11 -3.86
N ALA A 50 4.68 -10.86 -2.98
CA ALA A 50 4.03 -11.90 -2.22
C ALA A 50 3.15 -11.29 -1.12
N LEU A 51 1.86 -11.63 -1.12
CA LEU A 51 0.97 -11.29 -0.02
C LEU A 51 1.47 -11.96 1.28
N PRO A 52 1.71 -11.20 2.36
CA PRO A 52 2.11 -11.81 3.63
C PRO A 52 1.11 -12.88 4.09
N PRO A 53 1.56 -14.08 4.53
CA PRO A 53 0.68 -15.21 4.82
C PRO A 53 -0.46 -14.94 5.80
N VAL A 54 -0.25 -14.02 6.75
CA VAL A 54 -1.28 -13.60 7.71
C VAL A 54 -2.52 -13.03 7.04
N PHE A 55 -2.38 -12.34 5.90
CA PHE A 55 -3.52 -11.79 5.16
C PHE A 55 -4.27 -12.86 4.38
N GLY A 56 -3.56 -13.87 3.84
CA GLY A 56 -4.20 -15.04 3.23
C GLY A 56 -5.04 -15.81 4.24
N TRP A 57 -4.44 -16.14 5.39
CA TRP A 57 -5.15 -16.78 6.51
C TRP A 57 -6.37 -15.96 6.97
N LEU A 58 -6.22 -14.65 7.09
CA LEU A 58 -7.31 -13.77 7.51
C LEU A 58 -8.44 -13.73 6.47
N SER A 59 -8.11 -13.67 5.18
CA SER A 59 -9.09 -13.67 4.11
C SER A 59 -9.89 -14.98 4.08
N GLU A 60 -9.21 -16.12 4.24
CA GLU A 60 -9.82 -17.45 4.25
C GLU A 60 -10.69 -17.65 5.50
N THR A 61 -10.17 -17.30 6.68
CA THR A 61 -10.86 -17.52 7.96
C THR A 61 -12.04 -16.56 8.14
N GLY A 62 -11.89 -15.32 7.69
CA GLY A 62 -12.92 -14.27 7.82
C GLY A 62 -13.89 -14.19 6.64
N GLY A 63 -13.66 -14.94 5.56
CA GLY A 63 -14.47 -14.84 4.34
C GLY A 63 -14.38 -13.46 3.66
N LEU A 64 -13.25 -12.76 3.80
CA LEU A 64 -13.07 -11.41 3.26
C LEU A 64 -12.89 -11.47 1.74
N ALA A 65 -13.61 -10.59 1.05
CA ALA A 65 -13.35 -10.36 -0.37
C ALA A 65 -12.00 -9.63 -0.56
N GLY A 66 -11.30 -9.91 -1.67
CA GLY A 66 -10.00 -9.28 -1.94
C GLY A 66 -10.05 -7.74 -1.94
N ALA A 67 -11.12 -7.14 -2.47
CA ALA A 67 -11.31 -5.69 -2.45
C ALA A 67 -11.44 -5.12 -1.03
N GLU A 68 -12.11 -5.85 -0.13
CA GLU A 68 -12.25 -5.46 1.27
C GLU A 68 -10.91 -5.56 2.01
N LEU A 69 -10.13 -6.61 1.72
CA LEU A 69 -8.78 -6.77 2.25
C LEU A 69 -7.88 -5.59 1.85
N LEU A 70 -7.92 -5.18 0.58
CA LEU A 70 -7.11 -4.07 0.05
C LEU A 70 -7.55 -2.68 0.54
N LYS A 71 -8.83 -2.53 0.93
CA LYS A 71 -9.38 -1.31 1.54
C LYS A 71 -9.14 -1.26 3.04
N THR A 72 -8.99 -2.41 3.71
CA THR A 72 -8.86 -2.45 5.17
C THR A 72 -7.39 -2.52 5.58
N PHE A 73 -6.60 -3.31 4.87
CA PHE A 73 -5.22 -3.64 5.23
C PHE A 73 -4.23 -3.14 4.19
N ASN A 74 -2.98 -3.14 4.60
CA ASN A 74 -1.87 -2.69 3.77
C ASN A 74 -1.38 -3.75 2.77
N ALA A 75 -1.85 -5.00 2.91
CA ALA A 75 -1.55 -6.13 2.04
C ALA A 75 -0.05 -6.38 1.80
N GLY A 76 0.81 -5.98 2.75
CA GLY A 76 2.26 -6.15 2.68
C GLY A 76 3.06 -4.93 2.22
N ILE A 77 2.38 -3.84 1.82
CA ILE A 77 3.01 -2.57 1.46
C ILE A 77 2.71 -1.56 2.57
N GLY A 78 3.74 -1.02 3.21
CA GLY A 78 3.61 -0.06 4.31
C GLY A 78 4.08 1.32 3.92
#